data_AF-A0A7K2NX35-F1
#
_entry.id   AF-A0A7K2NX35-F1
#
_cell.length_a   1.000
_cell.length_b   1.000
_cell.length_c   1.000
_cell.angle_alpha   90.00
_cell.angle_beta   90.00
_cell.angle_gamma   90.00
#
_symmetry.space_group_name_H-M   'P 1'
#
loop_
_entity.id
_entity.type
_entity.pdbx_description
1 polymer ?
#
loop_
_entity_poly.entity_id
_entity_poly.type
_entity_poly.pdbx_seq_one_letter_code
_entity_poly.pdbx_strand_id
1 'polypeptide(L)'
;ALAAAEEAVEARAHWLDLKEQRLHGIAAELAANLTDGAPCAVCGATEHPAPARKTAGHVDRDAEERALAGHQAADERRAKAERHLGTVREALAAATAEAGDAA
;
A
#
# COMPACT_ATOMS: atom_id res chain seq x y z
N ALA A 1 -6.54 -14.65 12.87
CA ALA A 1 -6.33 -14.82 11.42
C ALA A 1 -7.29 -13.94 10.63
N LEU A 2 -8.62 -14.08 10.79
CA LEU A 2 -9.61 -13.27 10.07
C LEU A 2 -9.39 -11.75 10.23
N ALA A 3 -9.34 -11.25 11.48
CA ALA A 3 -9.12 -9.82 11.72
C ALA A 3 -7.81 -9.28 11.10
N ALA A 4 -6.74 -10.09 11.09
CA ALA A 4 -5.47 -9.71 10.44
C ALA A 4 -5.57 -9.72 8.91
N ALA A 5 -6.44 -10.58 8.35
CA ALA A 5 -6.72 -10.60 6.92
C ALA A 5 -7.57 -9.38 6.50
N GLU A 6 -8.59 -9.04 7.28
CA GLU A 6 -9.39 -7.83 7.08
C GLU A 6 -8.51 -6.57 7.16
N GLU A 7 -7.67 -6.45 8.18
CA GLU A 7 -6.71 -5.34 8.31
C GLU A 7 -5.76 -5.23 7.10
N ALA A 8 -5.25 -6.35 6.59
CA ALA A 8 -4.39 -6.36 5.41
C ALA A 8 -5.12 -5.92 4.13
N VAL A 9 -6.41 -6.26 3.99
CA VAL A 9 -7.26 -5.81 2.87
C VAL A 9 -7.51 -4.31 2.95
N GLU A 10 -7.90 -3.80 4.11
CA GLU A 10 -8.14 -2.36 4.31
C GLU A 10 -6.87 -1.53 4.09
N ALA A 11 -5.73 -1.98 4.64
CA ALA A 11 -4.45 -1.30 4.44
C ALA A 11 -4.03 -1.29 2.97
N ARG A 12 -4.30 -2.38 2.23
CA ARG A 12 -4.05 -2.45 0.79
C ARG A 12 -4.96 -1.49 0.02
N ALA A 13 -6.26 -1.46 0.34
CA ALA A 13 -7.21 -0.55 -0.30
C ALA A 13 -6.78 0.91 -0.10
N HIS A 14 -6.46 1.29 1.14
CA HIS A 14 -5.99 2.62 1.46
C HIS A 14 -4.72 3.03 0.70
N TRP A 15 -3.73 2.13 0.61
CA TRP A 15 -2.52 2.40 -0.18
C TRP A 15 -2.82 2.59 -1.66
N LEU A 16 -3.70 1.76 -2.24
CA LEU A 16 -4.08 1.89 -3.65
C LEU A 16 -4.84 3.20 -3.93
N ASP A 17 -5.73 3.61 -3.04
CA ASP A 17 -6.45 4.87 -3.16
C ASP A 17 -5.49 6.07 -3.15
N LEU A 18 -4.51 6.07 -2.25
CA LEU A 18 -3.50 7.13 -2.20
C LEU A 18 -2.59 7.13 -3.42
N LYS A 19 -2.20 5.95 -3.90
CA LYS A 19 -1.43 5.80 -5.13
C LYS A 19 -2.19 6.36 -6.34
N GLU A 20 -3.47 6.05 -6.47
CA GLU A 20 -4.31 6.56 -7.54
C GLU A 20 -4.48 8.08 -7.46
N GLN A 21 -4.77 8.63 -6.28
CA GLN A 21 -4.86 10.07 -6.05
C GLN A 21 -3.56 10.79 -6.44
N ARG A 22 -2.41 10.23 -6.08
CA ARG A 22 -1.11 10.78 -6.44
C ARG A 22 -0.87 10.73 -7.95
N LEU A 23 -1.22 9.63 -8.63
CA LEU A 23 -1.11 9.51 -10.08
C LEU A 23 -1.96 10.56 -10.80
N HIS A 24 -3.18 10.81 -10.32
CA HIS A 24 -4.00 11.91 -10.83
C HIS A 24 -3.38 13.30 -10.59
N GLY A 25 -2.60 13.46 -9.52
CA GLY A 25 -1.88 14.69 -9.18
C GLY A 25 -0.46 14.83 -9.77
N ILE A 26 0.01 13.87 -10.56
CA ILE A 26 1.44 13.79 -10.94
C ILE A 26 1.91 14.99 -11.78
N ALA A 27 1.02 15.54 -12.61
CA ALA A 27 1.34 16.72 -13.42
C ALA A 27 1.73 17.93 -12.54
N ALA A 28 1.08 18.09 -11.38
CA ALA A 28 1.40 19.15 -10.44
C ALA A 28 2.72 18.90 -9.70
N GLU A 29 3.09 17.63 -9.43
CA GLU A 29 4.42 17.30 -8.89
C GLU A 29 5.53 17.62 -9.89
N LEU A 30 5.35 17.25 -11.16
CA LEU A 30 6.31 17.55 -12.22
C LEU A 30 6.45 19.06 -12.44
N ALA A 31 5.32 19.76 -12.49
CA ALA A 31 5.27 21.20 -12.67
C ALA A 31 5.96 21.98 -11.54
N ALA A 32 5.95 21.47 -10.31
CA ALA A 32 6.63 22.10 -9.17
C ALA A 32 8.16 22.12 -9.31
N ASN A 33 8.73 21.30 -10.21
CA ASN A 33 10.17 21.26 -10.50
C ASN A 33 10.56 22.07 -11.74
N LEU A 34 9.62 22.77 -12.38
CA LEU A 34 9.94 23.64 -13.51
C LEU A 34 10.76 24.84 -13.04
N THR A 35 11.74 25.22 -13.86
CA THR A 35 12.59 26.39 -13.65
C THR A 35 12.51 27.27 -14.88
N ASP A 36 12.23 28.56 -14.70
CA ASP A 36 12.05 29.50 -15.81
C ASP A 36 13.30 29.53 -16.72
N GLY A 37 13.06 29.35 -18.03
CA GLY A 37 14.12 29.34 -19.05
C GLY A 37 14.96 28.06 -19.10
N ALA A 38 14.79 27.12 -18.17
CA ALA A 38 15.46 25.82 -18.22
C ALA A 38 14.63 24.80 -19.02
N PRO A 39 15.27 23.89 -19.79
CA PRO A 39 14.54 22.85 -20.51
C PRO A 39 13.90 21.86 -19.54
N CYS A 40 12.60 21.60 -19.71
CA CYS A 40 11.87 20.60 -18.94
C CYS A 40 12.44 19.19 -19.15
N ALA A 41 12.65 18.44 -18.07
CA ALA A 41 13.20 17.09 -18.12
C ALA A 41 12.31 16.05 -18.83
N VAL A 42 11.01 16.35 -19.05
CA VAL A 42 10.05 15.44 -19.68
C VAL A 42 9.94 15.69 -21.19
N CYS A 43 9.81 16.94 -21.61
CA CYS A 43 9.54 17.30 -23.01
C CYS A 43 10.60 18.20 -23.65
N GLY A 44 11.53 18.77 -22.87
CA GLY A 44 12.58 19.68 -23.35
C GLY A 44 12.17 21.15 -23.54
N ALA A 45 10.89 21.50 -23.41
CA ALA A 45 10.43 22.88 -23.57
C ALA A 45 10.88 23.78 -22.40
N THR A 46 11.15 25.06 -22.69
CA THR A 46 11.59 26.07 -21.71
C THR A 46 10.43 26.89 -21.11
N GLU A 47 9.21 26.75 -21.65
CA GLU A 47 8.04 27.53 -21.24
C GLU A 47 6.83 26.64 -20.97
N HIS A 48 6.13 26.92 -19.87
CA HIS A 48 4.87 26.29 -19.48
C HIS A 48 3.91 27.39 -19.00
N PRO A 49 3.09 28.00 -19.87
CA PRO A 49 2.28 29.17 -19.52
C PRO A 49 1.13 28.88 -18.54
N ALA A 50 0.71 27.62 -18.43
CA ALA A 50 -0.34 27.18 -17.51
C ALA A 50 0.07 25.86 -16.83
N PRO A 51 1.08 25.88 -15.95
CA PRO A 51 1.56 24.68 -15.28
C PRO A 51 0.50 24.17 -14.28
N ALA A 52 0.37 22.85 -14.16
CA ALA A 52 -0.51 22.24 -13.18
C ALA A 52 -0.09 22.64 -11.75
N ARG A 53 -1.06 22.87 -10.87
CA ARG A 53 -0.81 23.29 -9.48
C ARG A 53 -1.33 22.25 -8.50
N LYS A 54 -0.60 22.05 -7.41
CA LYS A 54 -1.07 21.22 -6.29
C LYS A 54 -2.30 21.88 -5.67
N THR A 55 -3.36 21.12 -5.46
CA THR A 55 -4.54 21.56 -4.71
C THR A 55 -4.37 21.23 -3.22
N ALA A 56 -5.17 21.85 -2.37
CA ALA A 56 -5.24 21.45 -0.97
C ALA A 56 -5.66 19.96 -0.87
N GLY A 57 -4.89 19.17 -0.13
CA GLY A 57 -5.09 17.72 -0.02
C GLY A 57 -4.39 16.88 -1.12
N HIS A 58 -3.48 17.47 -1.90
CA HIS A 58 -2.63 16.70 -2.82
C HIS A 58 -1.87 15.60 -2.05
N VAL A 59 -2.02 14.36 -2.50
CA VAL A 59 -1.27 13.21 -1.97
C VAL A 59 0.13 13.26 -2.55
N ASP A 60 1.11 13.47 -1.68
CA ASP A 60 2.52 13.45 -2.04
C ASP A 60 3.11 12.03 -1.98
N ARG A 61 4.35 11.93 -2.46
CA ARG A 61 5.12 10.68 -2.45
C ARG A 61 5.21 10.09 -1.04
N ASP A 62 5.51 10.92 -0.05
CA ASP A 62 5.73 10.46 1.33
C ASP A 62 4.44 9.88 1.93
N ALA A 63 3.26 10.42 1.60
CA ALA A 63 1.97 9.87 2.00
C ALA A 63 1.71 8.48 1.38
N GLU A 64 1.98 8.32 0.08
CA GLU A 64 1.90 7.01 -0.59
C GLU A 64 2.85 5.99 0.06
N GLU A 65 4.09 6.39 0.35
CA GLU A 65 5.12 5.54 0.95
C GLU A 65 4.77 5.10 2.37
N ARG A 66 4.23 6.00 3.21
CA ARG A 66 3.75 5.64 4.55
C ARG A 66 2.62 4.63 4.48
N ALA A 67 1.69 4.78 3.54
CA ALA A 67 0.60 3.82 3.36
C ALA A 67 1.09 2.47 2.83
N LEU A 68 2.08 2.46 1.93
CA LEU A 68 2.74 1.23 1.47
C LEU A 68 3.39 0.48 2.64
N ALA A 69 4.14 1.18 3.50
CA ALA A 69 4.76 0.59 4.69
C ALA A 69 3.69 0.02 5.64
N GLY A 70 2.56 0.72 5.83
CA GLY A 70 1.42 0.24 6.59
C GLY A 70 0.82 -1.05 6.02
N HIS A 71 0.61 -1.09 4.71
CA HIS A 71 0.14 -2.29 4.00
C HIS A 71 1.10 -3.48 4.19
N GLN A 72 2.41 -3.27 4.01
CA GLN A 72 3.42 -4.32 4.19
C GLN A 72 3.40 -4.89 5.61
N ALA A 73 3.35 -4.03 6.62
CA ALA A 73 3.27 -4.47 8.01
C ALA A 73 1.99 -5.26 8.32
N ALA A 74 0.85 -4.88 7.72
CA ALA A 74 -0.41 -5.61 7.87
C ALA A 74 -0.35 -6.98 7.17
N ASP A 75 0.28 -7.06 6.00
CA ASP A 75 0.46 -8.31 5.26
C ASP A 75 1.35 -9.31 6.04
N GLU A 76 2.42 -8.82 6.67
CA GLU A 76 3.27 -9.62 7.56
C GLU A 76 2.50 -10.15 8.78
N ARG A 77 1.66 -9.31 9.41
CA ARG A 77 0.77 -9.73 10.51
C ARG A 77 -0.21 -10.80 10.06
N ARG A 78 -0.84 -10.64 8.89
CA ARG A 78 -1.72 -11.66 8.30
C ARG A 78 -0.99 -12.98 8.12
N ALA A 79 0.16 -12.96 7.45
CA ALA A 79 0.94 -14.16 7.18
C ALA A 79 1.37 -14.88 8.47
N LYS A 80 1.75 -14.14 9.52
CA LYS A 80 2.05 -14.73 10.84
C LYS A 80 0.83 -15.38 11.46
N ALA A 81 -0.32 -14.72 11.42
CA ALA A 81 -1.56 -15.24 11.98
C ALA A 81 -2.07 -16.49 11.24
N GLU A 82 -1.90 -16.55 9.92
CA GLU A 82 -2.22 -17.71 9.08
C GLU A 82 -1.32 -18.90 9.41
N ARG A 83 0.00 -18.70 9.53
CA ARG A 83 0.94 -19.76 9.93
C ARG A 83 0.58 -20.34 11.30
N HIS A 84 0.31 -19.48 12.28
CA HIS A 84 -0.06 -19.94 13.62
C HIS A 84 -1.37 -20.75 13.61
N LEU A 85 -2.37 -20.29 12.84
CA LEU A 85 -3.62 -21.03 12.67
C LEU A 85 -3.40 -22.40 12.03
N GLY A 86 -2.51 -22.50 11.04
CA GLY A 86 -2.10 -23.77 10.44
C GLY A 86 -1.56 -24.74 11.48
N THR A 87 -0.57 -24.31 12.27
CA THR A 87 0.04 -25.13 13.34
C THR A 87 -0.99 -25.61 14.36
N VAL A 88 -1.90 -24.75 14.80
CA VAL A 88 -2.94 -25.13 15.77
C VAL A 88 -3.93 -26.14 15.17
N ARG A 89 -4.29 -26.00 13.90
CA ARG A 89 -5.18 -26.94 13.20
C ARG A 89 -4.53 -28.32 13.03
N GLU A 90 -3.24 -28.36 12.69
CA GLU A 90 -2.48 -29.61 12.59
C GLU A 90 -2.41 -30.33 13.95
N ALA A 91 -2.08 -29.60 15.02
CA ALA A 91 -2.05 -30.16 16.37
C ALA A 91 -3.42 -30.70 16.82
N LEU A 92 -4.50 -29.96 16.52
CA LEU A 92 -5.86 -30.39 16.81
C LEU A 92 -6.23 -31.68 16.05
N ALA A 93 -5.88 -31.76 14.76
CA ALA A 93 -6.13 -32.94 13.94
C ALA A 93 -5.39 -34.17 14.49
N ALA A 94 -4.12 -34.02 14.86
CA ALA A 94 -3.32 -35.09 15.47
C ALA A 94 -3.94 -35.58 16.79
N ALA A 95 -4.26 -34.66 17.71
CA ALA A 95 -4.87 -35.02 19.00
C ALA A 95 -6.26 -35.68 18.83
N THR A 96 -7.03 -35.26 17.83
CA THR A 96 -8.33 -35.87 17.53
C THR A 96 -8.18 -37.28 16.96
N ALA A 97 -7.18 -37.53 16.12
CA ALA A 97 -6.87 -38.86 15.61
C ALA A 97 -6.43 -39.80 16.74
N GLU A 98 -5.50 -39.37 17.60
CA GLU A 98 -5.04 -40.15 18.76
C GLU A 98 -6.18 -40.51 19.72
N ALA A 99 -7.11 -39.57 19.96
CA ALA A 99 -8.28 -39.82 20.81
C ALA A 99 -9.29 -40.77 20.16
N GLY A 100 -9.40 -40.78 18.83
CA GLY A 100 -10.28 -41.66 18.06
C GLY A 100 -9.75 -43.08 17.93
N ASP A 101 -8.43 -43.26 17.80
CA ASP A 101 -7.77 -44.58 17.75
C ASP A 101 -7.76 -45.29 19.11
N ALA A 102 -7.97 -44.56 20.21
CA ALA A 102 -8.03 -45.10 21.56
C ALA A 102 -9.45 -45.55 22.01
N ALA A 103 -10.47 -45.37 21.17
CA ALA A 103 -11.88 -45.70 21.45
C ALA A 103 -12.32 -46.98 20.73
#